data_AF-A0A9C8H8L6-F1
#
_entry.id   AF-A0A9C8H8L6-F1
#
_cell.length_a   1.000
_cell.length_b   1.000
_cell.length_c   1.000
_cell.angle_alpha   90.00
_cell.angle_beta   90.00
_cell.angle_gamma   90.00
#
_symmetry.space_group_name_H-M   'P 1'
#
loop_
_entity.id
_entity.type
_entity.pdbx_description
1 polymer ?
#
loop_
_entity_poly.entity_id
_entity_poly.type
_entity_poly.pdbx_seq_one_letter_code
_entity_poly.pdbx_strand_id
1 'polypeptide(L)' 'MTFRFRHLLGIEPLEADDIRTILDLADRYVDLSRGASKHSDVLAGLTQINMFFEASTRTQASFEIAGKR' A
#
# COMPACT_ATOMS: atom_id res chain seq x y z
N MET A 1 8.08 1.77 13.89
CA MET A 1 8.38 3.07 13.25
C MET A 1 7.12 3.56 12.56
N THR A 2 6.87 4.87 12.56
CA THR A 2 5.61 5.46 12.08
C THR A 2 5.89 6.24 10.79
N PHE A 3 5.13 5.99 9.73
CA PHE A 3 5.19 6.79 8.51
C PHE A 3 4.50 8.15 8.76
N ARG A 4 5.22 9.25 8.52
CA ARG A 4 4.80 10.59 9.00
C ARG A 4 4.02 11.41 7.98
N PHE A 5 4.03 11.00 6.70
CA PHE A 5 3.38 11.76 5.64
C PHE A 5 1.90 11.39 5.50
N ARG A 6 1.05 12.42 5.40
CA ARG A 6 -0.37 12.23 5.05
C ARG A 6 -0.56 11.92 3.56
N HIS A 7 0.28 12.49 2.70
CA HIS A 7 0.20 12.36 1.25
C HIS A 7 1.54 11.87 0.70
N LEU A 8 1.50 10.94 -0.26
CA LEU A 8 2.66 10.43 -0.99
C LEU A 8 2.58 10.91 -2.44
N LEU A 9 3.14 12.10 -2.71
CA LEU A 9 3.12 12.73 -4.05
C LEU A 9 4.41 12.49 -4.85
N GLY A 10 5.44 11.96 -4.20
CA GLY A 10 6.76 11.72 -4.77
C GLY A 10 7.69 11.16 -3.71
N ILE A 11 8.89 10.75 -4.13
CA ILE A 11 9.90 10.14 -3.25
C ILE A 11 10.95 11.14 -2.75
N GLU A 12 11.07 12.30 -3.38
CA GLU A 12 12.05 13.34 -3.03
C GLU A 12 12.01 13.77 -1.55
N PRO A 13 10.85 13.98 -0.91
CA PRO A 13 10.82 14.37 0.49
C PRO A 13 10.99 13.19 1.47
N LEU A 14 11.11 11.95 0.99
CA LEU A 14 11.20 10.79 1.87
C LEU A 14 12.62 10.63 2.40
N GLU A 15 12.75 10.63 3.72
CA GLU A 15 13.98 10.24 4.38
C GLU A 15 14.15 8.73 4.36
N ALA A 16 15.39 8.26 4.55
CA ALA A 16 15.70 6.83 4.51
C ALA A 16 14.84 5.99 5.49
N ASP A 17 14.51 6.54 6.65
CA ASP A 17 13.66 5.85 7.64
C ASP A 17 12.19 5.76 7.22
N ASP A 18 11.68 6.74 6.48
CA ASP A 18 10.31 6.69 5.94
C ASP A 18 10.22 5.61 4.86
N ILE A 19 11.25 5.49 4.01
CA ILE A 19 11.36 4.43 3.00
C ILE A 19 11.44 3.05 3.68
N ARG A 20 12.34 2.87 4.66
CA ARG A 20 12.45 1.61 5.42
C ARG A 20 11.13 1.23 6.07
N THR A 21 10.42 2.19 6.66
CA THR A 21 9.11 1.94 7.28
C THR A 21 8.10 1.35 6.28
N ILE A 22 8.07 1.86 5.04
CA ILE A 22 7.20 1.32 3.98
C ILE A 22 7.65 -0.10 3.59
N LEU A 23 8.96 -0.31 3.39
CA LEU A 23 9.49 -1.61 2.97
C LEU A 23 9.29 -2.69 4.04
N ASP A 24 9.56 -2.39 5.31
CA ASP A 24 9.34 -3.30 6.44
C ASP A 24 7.84 -3.66 6.60
N LEU A 25 6.93 -2.74 6.26
CA LEU A 25 5.50 -3.04 6.24
C LEU A 25 5.13 -3.92 5.03
N ALA A 26 5.72 -3.65 3.87
CA ALA A 26 5.50 -4.45 2.66
C ALA A 26 5.93 -5.91 2.87
N ASP A 27 7.09 -6.15 3.48
CA ASP A 27 7.59 -7.50 3.78
C ASP A 27 6.63 -8.28 4.69
N ARG A 28 6.05 -7.61 5.69
CA ARG A 28 5.01 -8.22 6.55
C ARG A 28 3.77 -8.64 5.75
N TYR A 29 3.34 -7.83 4.78
CA TYR A 29 2.21 -8.19 3.90
C TYR A 29 2.56 -9.29 2.89
N VAL A 30 3.83 -9.38 2.47
CA VAL A 30 4.31 -10.51 1.66
C VAL A 30 4.20 -11.81 2.45
N ASP A 31 4.67 -11.81 3.70
CA ASP A 31 4.58 -12.98 4.58
C ASP A 31 3.12 -13.36 4.89
N LEU A 32 2.26 -12.37 5.15
CA LEU A 32 0.82 -12.59 5.31
C LEU A 32 0.20 -13.22 4.05
N SER A 33 0.55 -12.73 2.86
CA SER A 33 0.04 -13.27 1.59
C SER A 33 0.51 -14.71 1.31
N ARG A 34 1.61 -15.16 1.92
CA ARG A 34 2.12 -16.54 1.82
C ARG A 34 1.50 -17.46 2.86
N GLY A 35 0.94 -16.92 3.94
CA GLY A 35 0.26 -17.66 5.00
C GLY A 35 -1.10 -18.24 4.60
N ALA A 36 -1.70 -19.02 5.51
CA ALA A 36 -3.02 -19.62 5.33
C ALA A 36 -4.16 -18.60 5.34
N SER A 37 -4.04 -17.54 6.15
CA SER A 37 -4.97 -16.42 6.17
C SER A 37 -4.41 -15.28 5.31
N LYS A 38 -4.99 -15.09 4.13
CA LYS A 38 -4.52 -14.14 3.11
C LYS A 38 -5.15 -12.75 3.23
N HIS A 39 -5.98 -12.53 4.25
CA HIS A 39 -6.77 -11.32 4.41
C HIS A 39 -6.48 -10.67 5.77
N SER A 40 -6.47 -9.34 5.77
CA SER A 40 -6.33 -8.51 6.96
C SER A 40 -7.49 -7.52 7.04
N ASP A 41 -8.19 -7.47 8.17
CA ASP A 41 -9.34 -6.56 8.37
C ASP A 41 -8.93 -5.09 8.63
N VAL A 42 -7.65 -4.73 8.47
CA VAL A 42 -7.11 -3.38 8.73
C VAL A 42 -7.83 -2.27 7.95
N LEU A 43 -8.36 -2.57 6.76
CA LEU A 43 -9.13 -1.63 5.93
C LEU A 43 -10.65 -1.87 5.96
N ALA A 44 -11.14 -2.76 6.84
CA ALA A 44 -12.56 -3.08 6.90
C ALA A 44 -13.41 -1.83 7.20
N GLY A 45 -14.46 -1.63 6.39
CA GLY A 45 -15.35 -0.47 6.50
C GLY A 45 -14.82 0.81 5.85
N LEU A 46 -13.64 0.79 5.22
CA LEU A 46 -13.11 1.91 4.45
C LEU A 46 -13.37 1.75 2.95
N THR A 47 -13.53 2.88 2.25
CA THR A 47 -13.69 2.92 0.79
C THR A 47 -12.43 3.46 0.14
N GLN A 48 -11.81 2.68 -0.75
CA GLN A 48 -10.71 3.14 -1.60
C GLN A 48 -11.26 3.68 -2.93
N ILE A 49 -10.80 4.86 -3.33
CA ILE A 49 -11.15 5.49 -4.61
C ILE A 49 -9.89 5.51 -5.50
N ASN A 50 -9.97 4.84 -6.65
CA ASN A 50 -8.93 4.86 -7.67
C ASN A 50 -9.34 5.81 -8.79
N MET A 51 -8.55 6.85 -9.05
CA MET A 51 -8.86 7.89 -10.02
C MET A 51 -7.72 8.03 -11.03
N PHE A 52 -7.97 7.60 -12.27
CA PHE A 52 -7.01 7.59 -13.37
C PHE A 52 -7.56 8.39 -14.55
N PHE A 53 -6.85 9.43 -14.97
CA PHE A 53 -7.20 10.21 -16.17
C PHE A 53 -6.58 9.64 -17.46
N GLU A 54 -5.64 8.71 -17.31
CA GLU A 54 -4.94 8.05 -18.39
C GLU A 54 -4.92 6.54 -18.14
N ALA A 55 -4.91 5.74 -19.22
CA ALA A 55 -4.93 4.29 -19.11
C ALA A 55 -3.62 3.76 -18.49
N SER A 56 -3.73 3.09 -17.34
CA SER A 56 -2.58 2.49 -16.64
C SER A 56 -2.95 1.14 -16.01
N THR A 57 -2.97 0.09 -16.82
CA THR A 57 -3.48 -1.24 -16.43
C THR A 57 -2.77 -1.83 -15.20
N ARG A 58 -1.43 -1.77 -15.16
CA ARG A 58 -0.65 -2.38 -14.07
C ARG A 58 -0.87 -1.64 -12.75
N THR A 59 -0.85 -0.32 -12.80
CA THR A 59 -0.99 0.54 -11.62
C THR A 59 -2.39 0.40 -11.03
N GLN A 60 -3.43 0.56 -11.86
CA GLN A 60 -4.82 0.43 -11.41
C GLN A 60 -5.09 -0.95 -10.80
N ALA A 61 -4.72 -2.03 -11.50
CA ALA A 61 -4.94 -3.39 -11.00
C ALA A 61 -4.21 -3.63 -9.68
N SER A 62 -2.98 -3.13 -9.52
CA SER A 62 -2.23 -3.28 -8.27
C SER A 62 -2.90 -2.60 -7.08
N PHE A 63 -3.41 -1.38 -7.25
CA PHE A 63 -4.12 -0.65 -6.20
C PHE A 63 -5.48 -1.29 -5.88
N GLU A 64 -6.22 -1.78 -6.88
CA GLU A 64 -7.48 -2.50 -6.65
C GLU A 64 -7.27 -3.82 -5.88
N ILE A 65 -6.22 -4.57 -6.21
CA ILE A 65 -5.90 -5.82 -5.52
C ILE A 65 -5.46 -5.54 -4.09
N ALA A 66 -4.63 -4.53 -3.88
CA ALA A 66 -4.15 -4.16 -2.55
C ALA A 66 -5.28 -3.72 -1.62
N GLY A 67 -6.25 -2.94 -2.11
CA GLY A 67 -7.39 -2.46 -1.32
C GLY A 67 -8.39 -3.54 -0.90
N LYS A 68 -8.41 -4.68 -1.60
CA LYS A 68 -9.31 -5.81 -1.32
C LYS A 68 -8.70 -6.87 -0.39
N ARG A 69 -7.37 -6.85 -0.20
CA ARG A 69 -6.64 -7.82 0.60
C ARG A 69 -6.45 -7.34 2.03
#